data_AF-A0A6B1GPB3-F1
#
_entry.id   AF-A0A6B1GPB3-F1
#
_cell.length_a   1.000
_cell.length_b   1.000
_cell.length_c   1.000
_cell.angle_alpha   90.00
_cell.angle_beta   90.00
_cell.angle_gamma   90.00
#
_symmetry.space_group_name_H-M   'P 1'
#
loop_
_entity.id
_entity.type
_entity.pdbx_description
1 polymer ?
#
loop_
_entity_poly.entity_id
_entity_poly.type
_entity_poly.pdbx_seq_one_letter_code
_entity_poly.pdbx_strand_id
1 'polypeptide(L)'
;MPPVSAEATVSRNYVDWLVSVPWKKRSRELKDLKKAARILDEGHYGLEKVKERVLEFLAVRQLTHKNQNSIICFVGPPGVGKSSLAKSIAAATGRKFVRLSLGGVRDEAELRGHRR
;
A
#
# COMPACT_ATOMS: atom_id res chain seq x y z
N MET A 1 4.92 -1.98 -39.30
CA MET A 1 6.33 -2.02 -38.85
C MET A 1 6.84 -3.44 -38.95
N PRO A 2 8.09 -3.67 -39.38
CA PRO A 2 8.69 -5.00 -39.36
C PRO A 2 8.66 -5.56 -37.92
N PRO A 3 8.27 -6.82 -37.70
CA PRO A 3 8.08 -7.40 -36.37
C PRO A 3 9.36 -7.49 -35.53
N VAL A 4 10.53 -7.26 -36.12
CA VAL A 4 11.86 -7.33 -35.48
C VAL A 4 12.46 -5.94 -35.22
N SER A 5 11.73 -4.85 -35.48
CA SER A 5 12.21 -3.50 -35.19
C SER A 5 12.25 -3.22 -33.69
N ALA A 6 13.34 -2.61 -33.20
CA ALA A 6 13.48 -2.18 -31.80
C ALA A 6 12.36 -1.21 -31.36
N GLU A 7 11.78 -0.45 -32.28
CA GLU A 7 10.64 0.43 -32.01
C GLU A 7 9.37 -0.37 -31.72
N ALA A 8 9.13 -1.45 -32.48
CA ALA A 8 7.94 -2.28 -32.33
C ALA A 8 7.91 -2.97 -30.96
N THR A 9 9.07 -3.43 -30.47
CA THR A 9 9.21 -4.04 -29.13
C THR A 9 8.90 -3.04 -28.01
N VAL A 10 9.42 -1.82 -28.09
CA VAL A 10 9.16 -0.84 -27.03
C VAL A 10 7.73 -0.33 -27.04
N SER A 11 7.15 -0.11 -28.21
CA SER A 11 5.72 0.22 -28.32
C SER A 11 4.83 -0.90 -27.78
N ARG A 12 5.14 -2.17 -28.07
CA ARG A 12 4.41 -3.32 -27.51
C ARG A 12 4.50 -3.35 -25.98
N ASN A 13 5.71 -3.28 -25.43
CA ASN A 13 5.92 -3.28 -23.98
C ASN A 13 5.16 -2.13 -23.29
N TYR A 14 5.13 -0.96 -23.91
CA TYR A 14 4.38 0.19 -23.39
C TYR A 14 2.87 -0.08 -23.34
N VAL A 15 2.31 -0.65 -24.42
CA VAL A 15 0.89 -1.05 -24.45
C VAL A 15 0.60 -2.13 -23.42
N ASP A 16 1.48 -3.13 -23.27
CA ASP A 16 1.32 -4.19 -22.27
C ASP A 16 1.31 -3.62 -20.84
N TRP A 17 2.20 -2.67 -20.55
CA TRP A 17 2.19 -1.93 -19.28
C TRP A 17 0.87 -1.20 -19.06
N LEU A 18 0.39 -0.43 -20.05
CA LEU A 18 -0.87 0.30 -19.95
C LEU A 18 -2.07 -0.63 -19.70
N VAL A 19 -2.13 -1.78 -20.38
CA VAL A 19 -3.23 -2.74 -20.22
C VAL A 19 -3.16 -3.44 -18.85
N SER A 20 -1.97 -3.67 -18.30
CA SER A 20 -1.78 -4.34 -17.00
C SER A 20 -2.23 -3.51 -15.79
N VAL A 21 -2.26 -2.18 -15.92
CA VAL A 21 -2.61 -1.27 -14.82
C VAL A 21 -4.10 -1.38 -14.46
N PRO A 22 -4.47 -1.48 -13.18
CA PRO A 22 -5.86 -1.63 -12.75
C PRO A 22 -6.62 -0.30 -12.78
N TRP A 23 -7.02 0.17 -13.97
CA TRP A 23 -7.72 1.46 -14.16
C TRP A 23 -9.04 1.58 -13.38
N LYS A 24 -9.87 0.53 -13.43
CA LYS A 24 -11.20 0.50 -12.78
C LYS A 24 -11.29 -0.49 -11.61
N LYS A 25 -10.41 -1.48 -11.56
CA LYS A 25 -10.47 -2.56 -10.57
C LYS A 25 -9.99 -2.04 -9.21
N ARG A 26 -10.87 -2.10 -8.20
CA ARG A 26 -10.56 -1.69 -6.82
C ARG A 26 -10.85 -2.83 -5.85
N SER A 27 -10.09 -2.90 -4.77
CA SER A 27 -10.36 -3.86 -3.69
C SER A 27 -11.57 -3.39 -2.89
N ARG A 28 -12.43 -4.32 -2.47
CA ARG A 28 -13.56 -4.01 -1.60
C ARG A 28 -13.02 -3.69 -0.20
N GLU A 29 -13.25 -2.47 0.24
CA GLU A 29 -12.83 -2.04 1.57
C GLU A 29 -13.80 -2.53 2.64
N LEU A 30 -13.26 -3.13 3.70
CA LEU A 30 -13.99 -3.47 4.92
C LEU A 30 -13.93 -2.30 5.89
N LYS A 31 -15.10 -1.83 6.34
CA LYS A 31 -15.25 -0.69 7.27
C LYS A 31 -15.76 -1.15 8.64
N ASP A 32 -15.17 -2.24 9.16
CA ASP A 32 -15.52 -2.80 10.46
C ASP A 32 -14.35 -2.64 11.43
N LEU A 33 -14.48 -1.68 12.35
CA LEU A 33 -13.48 -1.41 13.38
C LEU A 33 -13.34 -2.55 14.39
N LYS A 34 -14.43 -3.27 14.70
CA LYS A 34 -14.38 -4.40 15.65
C LYS A 34 -13.57 -5.54 15.05
N LYS A 35 -13.80 -5.82 13.77
CA LYS A 35 -13.00 -6.80 13.03
C LYS A 35 -11.54 -6.36 12.91
N ALA A 36 -11.29 -5.07 12.67
CA ALA A 36 -9.94 -4.54 12.60
C ALA A 36 -9.18 -4.69 13.92
N ALA A 37 -9.82 -4.39 15.06
CA ALA A 37 -9.24 -4.57 16.39
C ALA A 37 -8.83 -6.03 16.65
N ARG A 38 -9.74 -6.98 16.39
CA ARG A 38 -9.45 -8.42 16.53
C ARG A 38 -8.25 -8.87 15.72
N ILE A 39 -8.17 -8.47 14.44
CA ILE A 39 -7.04 -8.84 13.56
C ILE A 39 -5.71 -8.23 14.05
N LEU A 40 -5.75 -7.01 14.60
CA LEU A 40 -4.57 -6.38 15.18
C LEU A 40 -4.11 -7.09 16.46
N ASP A 41 -5.06 -7.52 17.30
CA ASP A 41 -4.77 -8.25 18.54
C ASP A 41 -4.27 -9.66 18.30
N GLU A 42 -4.86 -10.38 17.34
CA GLU A 42 -4.41 -11.72 16.94
C GLU A 42 -3.01 -11.69 16.30
N GLY A 43 -2.70 -10.63 15.54
CA GLY A 43 -1.44 -10.51 14.82
C GLY A 43 -0.27 -9.99 15.64
N HIS A 44 -0.54 -9.28 16.75
CA HIS A 44 0.47 -8.55 17.52
C HIS A 44 0.17 -8.58 19.01
N TYR A 45 1.07 -9.15 19.80
CA TYR A 45 0.95 -9.11 21.26
C TYR A 45 1.34 -7.72 21.82
N GLY A 46 0.53 -7.19 22.74
CA GLY A 46 0.73 -5.86 23.34
C GLY A 46 0.54 -4.70 22.35
N LEU A 47 1.40 -3.68 22.42
CA LEU A 47 1.35 -2.50 21.55
C LEU A 47 0.04 -1.70 21.62
N GLU A 48 -0.62 -1.70 22.78
CA GLU A 48 -1.95 -1.07 22.99
C GLU A 48 -2.03 0.36 22.43
N LYS A 49 -1.08 1.22 22.79
CA LYS A 49 -1.02 2.62 22.30
C LYS A 49 -0.95 2.72 20.77
N VAL A 50 -0.25 1.79 20.12
CA VAL A 50 -0.08 1.78 18.65
C VAL A 50 -1.35 1.27 17.99
N LYS A 51 -1.95 0.19 18.51
CA LYS A 51 -3.20 -0.37 18.02
C LYS A 51 -4.35 0.62 18.15
N GLU A 52 -4.46 1.29 19.30
CA GLU A 52 -5.44 2.34 19.54
C GLU A 52 -5.31 3.46 18.50
N ARG A 53 -4.09 3.96 18.26
CA ARG A 53 -3.85 5.00 17.26
C ARG A 53 -4.20 4.57 15.83
N VAL A 54 -3.97 3.30 15.50
CA VAL A 54 -4.38 2.73 14.21
C VAL A 54 -5.91 2.67 14.10
N LEU A 55 -6.61 2.26 15.16
CA LEU A 55 -8.07 2.22 15.18
C LEU A 55 -8.69 3.62 15.07
N GLU A 56 -8.14 4.61 15.77
CA GLU A 56 -8.54 6.02 15.63
C GLU A 56 -8.41 6.50 14.19
N PHE A 57 -7.27 6.21 13.55
CA PHE A 57 -7.06 6.56 12.15
C PHE A 57 -8.09 5.91 11.23
N LEU A 58 -8.38 4.62 11.43
CA LEU A 58 -9.39 3.91 10.66
C LEU A 58 -10.80 4.49 10.91
N ALA A 59 -11.10 4.90 12.14
CA ALA A 59 -12.39 5.50 12.49
C ALA A 59 -12.59 6.87 11.82
N VAL A 60 -11.58 7.75 11.87
CA VAL A 60 -11.62 9.05 11.18
C VAL A 60 -11.80 8.87 9.67
N ARG A 61 -11.12 7.87 9.09
CA ARG A 61 -11.25 7.54 7.66
C ARG A 61 -12.63 6.99 7.31
N GLN A 62 -13.28 6.27 8.23
CA GLN A 62 -14.63 5.76 8.02
C GLN A 62 -15.67 6.89 7.98
N LEU A 63 -15.48 7.93 8.79
CA LEU A 63 -16.38 9.10 8.89
C LEU A 63 -16.15 10.12 7.76
N THR A 64 -14.89 10.33 7.37
CA THR A 64 -14.56 11.32 6.34
C THR A 64 -14.69 10.72 4.94
N HIS A 65 -15.78 11.04 4.22
CA HIS A 65 -15.97 10.60 2.82
C HIS A 65 -14.97 11.21 1.83
N LYS A 66 -14.32 12.32 2.19
CA LYS A 66 -13.18 12.87 1.46
C LYS A 66 -11.91 12.18 1.94
N ASN A 67 -11.25 11.43 1.07
CA ASN A 67 -9.90 10.90 1.29
C ASN A 67 -8.91 12.07 1.47
N GLN A 68 -8.86 12.70 2.63
CA GLN A 68 -7.71 13.51 2.98
C GLN A 68 -6.51 12.57 3.07
N ASN A 69 -5.38 12.99 2.51
CA ASN A 69 -4.11 12.28 2.40
C ASN A 69 -3.49 12.00 3.78
N SER A 70 -4.20 11.33 4.68
CA SER A 70 -3.70 10.96 5.98
C SER A 70 -2.83 9.73 5.82
N ILE A 71 -1.54 9.89 6.13
CA ILE A 71 -0.52 8.85 6.05
C ILE A 71 -0.10 8.53 7.48
N ILE A 72 -0.04 7.23 7.82
CA ILE A 72 0.53 6.77 9.09
C ILE A 72 2.02 6.51 8.91
N CYS A 73 2.83 7.00 9.85
CA CYS A 73 4.25 6.67 9.95
C CYS A 73 4.54 5.91 11.25
N PHE A 74 5.28 4.80 11.16
CA PHE A 74 5.68 3.99 12.33
C PHE A 74 7.18 4.17 12.64
N VAL A 75 7.50 4.88 13.72
CA VAL A 75 8.88 5.16 14.17
C VAL A 75 9.29 4.24 15.33
N GLY A 76 10.59 3.94 15.47
CA GLY A 76 11.11 2.95 16.44
C GLY A 76 12.23 2.06 15.89
N PRO A 77 12.89 1.26 16.74
CA PRO A 77 14.07 0.45 16.39
C PRO A 77 13.77 -0.67 15.37
N PRO A 78 14.80 -1.29 14.76
CA PRO A 78 14.61 -2.46 13.91
C PRO A 78 14.04 -3.63 14.71
N GLY A 79 13.27 -4.51 14.06
CA GLY A 79 12.71 -5.71 14.70
C GLY A 79 11.37 -5.53 15.43
N VAL A 80 10.87 -4.30 15.64
CA VAL A 80 9.61 -4.04 16.38
C VAL A 80 8.31 -4.34 15.61
N GLY A 81 8.38 -5.05 14.49
CA GLY A 81 7.19 -5.51 13.78
C GLY A 81 6.43 -4.48 12.92
N LYS A 82 6.99 -3.30 12.61
CA LYS A 82 6.34 -2.25 11.79
C LYS A 82 5.74 -2.77 10.47
N SER A 83 6.52 -3.56 9.73
CA SER A 83 6.06 -4.15 8.46
C SER A 83 4.97 -5.20 8.67
N SER A 84 4.99 -5.89 9.80
CA SER A 84 3.96 -6.87 10.17
C SER A 84 2.66 -6.15 10.55
N LEU A 85 2.73 -5.04 11.30
CA LEU A 85 1.57 -4.18 11.59
C LEU A 85 0.91 -3.68 10.31
N ALA A 86 1.71 -3.20 9.35
CA ALA A 86 1.17 -2.74 8.06
C ALA A 86 0.46 -3.86 7.28
N LYS A 87 0.94 -5.11 7.35
CA LYS A 87 0.25 -6.28 6.78
C LYS A 87 -1.08 -6.55 7.48
N SER A 88 -1.12 -6.51 8.81
CA SER A 88 -2.36 -6.69 9.58
C SER A 88 -3.39 -5.60 9.28
N ILE A 89 -2.96 -4.35 9.09
CA ILE A 89 -3.85 -3.25 8.69
C ILE A 89 -4.44 -3.49 7.29
N ALA A 90 -3.63 -3.98 6.34
CA ALA A 90 -4.12 -4.33 5.01
C ALA A 90 -5.14 -5.47 5.06
N ALA A 91 -4.88 -6.51 5.86
CA ALA A 91 -5.81 -7.61 6.09
C ALA A 91 -7.11 -7.14 6.75
N ALA A 92 -7.02 -6.29 7.78
CA ALA A 92 -8.16 -5.71 8.48
C ALA A 92 -9.08 -4.87 7.57
N THR A 93 -8.48 -4.09 6.66
CA THR A 93 -9.21 -3.23 5.71
C THR A 93 -9.63 -3.95 4.43
N GLY A 94 -9.25 -5.21 4.24
CA GLY A 94 -9.54 -5.99 3.03
C GLY A 94 -8.79 -5.48 1.79
N ARG A 95 -7.67 -4.78 1.97
CA ARG A 95 -6.88 -4.18 0.89
C ARG A 95 -5.65 -5.05 0.57
N LYS A 96 -5.23 -5.05 -0.69
CA LYS A 96 -3.97 -5.71 -1.08
C LYS A 96 -2.78 -5.00 -0.44
N PHE A 97 -1.89 -5.77 0.18
CA PHE A 97 -0.65 -5.26 0.74
C PHE A 97 0.45 -5.23 -0.33
N VAL A 98 1.11 -4.08 -0.48
CA VAL A 98 2.31 -3.90 -1.31
C VAL A 98 3.36 -3.21 -0.46
N ARG A 99 4.60 -3.67 -0.56
CA ARG A 99 5.75 -3.08 0.15
C ARG A 99 6.76 -2.57 -0.87
N LEU A 100 7.16 -1.32 -0.71
CA LEU A 100 8.27 -0.71 -1.44
C LEU A 100 9.37 -0.34 -0.43
N SER A 101 10.60 -0.78 -0.68
CA SER A 101 11.74 -0.42 0.15
C SER A 101 12.35 0.88 -0.37
N LEU A 102 12.44 1.91 0.48
CA LEU A 102 13.06 3.19 0.14
C LEU A 102 14.52 3.30 0.63
N GLY A 103 15.03 2.27 1.30
CA GLY A 103 16.40 2.26 1.81
C GLY A 103 17.40 2.18 0.67
N GLY A 104 18.30 3.16 0.58
CA GLY A 104 19.34 3.21 -0.44
C GLY A 104 18.89 3.80 -1.79
N VAL A 105 17.64 4.24 -1.91
CA VAL A 105 17.16 4.97 -3.09
C VAL A 105 17.90 6.31 -3.16
N ARG A 106 18.53 6.57 -4.31
CA ARG A 106 19.31 7.80 -4.56
C ARG A 106 18.83 8.59 -5.75
N ASP A 107 18.10 7.94 -6.66
CA ASP A 107 17.60 8.55 -7.89
C ASP A 107 16.07 8.63 -7.87
N GLU A 108 15.53 9.77 -8.30
CA GLU A 108 14.10 9.99 -8.48
C GLU A 108 13.51 9.06 -9.54
N ALA A 109 14.32 8.65 -10.51
CA ALA A 109 13.89 7.78 -11.59
C ALA A 109 13.50 6.37 -11.09
N GLU A 110 13.94 5.95 -9.90
CA GLU A 110 13.48 4.72 -9.23
C GLU A 110 12.02 4.80 -8.77
N LEU A 111 11.53 6.02 -8.46
CA LEU A 111 10.14 6.25 -8.03
C LEU A 111 9.22 6.65 -9.19
N ARG A 112 9.71 7.51 -10.09
CA ARG A 112 8.90 8.05 -11.19
C ARG A 112 8.99 7.23 -12.48
N GLY A 113 10.01 6.40 -12.61
CA GLY A 113 10.37 5.77 -13.87
C GLY A 113 11.13 6.73 -14.78
N HIS A 114 11.80 6.17 -15.79
CA HIS A 114 12.47 6.94 -16.81
C HIS A 114 11.48 7.34 -17.91
N ARG A 115 11.66 8.54 -18.45
CA ARG A 115 11.05 8.91 -19.72
C ARG A 115 11.81 8.21 -20.86
N ARG A 116 11.11 7.93 -21.95
CA ARG A 116 11.70 8.13 -23.27
C ARG A 116 11.64 9.62 -23.57
#